data_AF-A0A6N9PA53-F1
#
_entry.id   AF-A0A6N9PA53-F1
#
_cell.length_a   1.000
_cell.length_b   1.000
_cell.length_c   1.000
_cell.angle_alpha   90.00
_cell.angle_beta   90.00
_cell.angle_gamma   90.00
#
_symmetry.space_group_name_H-M   'P 1'
#
loop_
_entity.id
_entity.type
_entity.pdbx_description
1 polymer ?
#
loop_
_entity_poly.entity_id
_entity_poly.type
_entity_poly.pdbx_seq_one_letter_code
_entity_poly.pdbx_strand_id
1 'polypeptide(L)'
;MENNNVKTEVRVLDATKLEFAVGSVPVAVAARVYGKDASWVRAGIVCGWLPIGKATRDGKLITKLEEMTSKLGRINFYISPKLLYEETGFLWKGERR
;
A
#
# COMPACT_ATOMS: atom_id res chain seq x y z
N MET A 1 17.42 4.32 -54.97
CA MET A 1 17.72 5.70 -54.56
C MET A 1 16.44 6.23 -53.94
N GLU A 2 16.13 5.79 -52.73
CA GLU A 2 16.56 6.39 -51.47
C GLU A 2 15.77 7.67 -51.16
N ASN A 3 15.12 7.65 -49.99
CA ASN A 3 14.73 8.75 -49.09
C ASN A 3 13.45 8.33 -48.34
N ASN A 4 13.54 7.48 -47.32
CA ASN A 4 13.86 7.84 -45.92
C ASN A 4 13.13 9.10 -45.44
N ASN A 5 11.86 8.97 -45.05
CA ASN A 5 11.29 9.85 -44.04
C ASN A 5 11.07 9.05 -42.75
N VAL A 6 12.13 9.11 -41.95
CA VAL A 6 12.24 8.67 -40.57
C VAL A 6 11.30 9.49 -39.68
N LYS A 7 10.84 8.89 -38.58
CA LYS A 7 9.89 9.39 -37.56
C LYS A 7 8.46 9.07 -37.97
N THR A 8 7.87 7.98 -37.49
CA THR A 8 7.38 7.95 -36.12
C THR A 8 7.08 6.50 -35.71
N GLU A 9 8.13 5.69 -35.47
CA GLU A 9 7.98 4.62 -34.49
C GLU A 9 8.14 5.27 -33.12
N VAL A 10 7.02 5.74 -32.54
CA VAL A 10 6.98 5.94 -31.09
C VAL A 10 7.15 4.54 -30.52
N ARG A 11 8.38 4.18 -30.18
CA ARG A 11 8.65 3.10 -29.24
C ARG A 11 7.92 3.49 -27.96
N VAL A 12 6.67 3.04 -27.83
CA VAL A 12 5.99 2.97 -26.55
C VAL A 12 6.82 1.95 -25.80
N LEU A 13 7.82 2.45 -25.07
CA LEU A 13 8.59 1.66 -24.12
C LEU A 13 7.53 0.98 -23.26
N ASP A 14 7.50 -0.35 -23.31
CA ASP A 14 6.62 -1.18 -22.52
C ASP A 14 6.60 -0.61 -21.09
N ALA A 15 5.50 0.06 -20.75
CA ALA A 15 5.22 0.48 -19.40
C ALA A 15 5.13 -0.83 -18.64
N THR A 16 6.25 -1.23 -18.03
CA THR A 16 6.41 -2.46 -17.25
C THR A 16 5.18 -2.58 -16.38
N LYS A 17 4.31 -3.54 -16.73
CA LYS A 17 3.05 -3.76 -16.06
C LYS A 17 3.39 -4.21 -14.65
N LEU A 18 3.42 -3.27 -13.71
CA LEU A 18 3.81 -3.56 -12.35
C LEU A 18 2.71 -4.41 -11.73
N GLU A 19 3.00 -5.69 -11.54
CA GLU A 19 2.05 -6.64 -10.98
C GLU A 19 2.10 -6.60 -9.46
N PHE A 20 0.98 -6.24 -8.85
CA PHE A 20 0.82 -6.23 -7.40
C PHE A 20 0.28 -7.57 -6.92
N ALA A 21 0.87 -8.10 -5.85
CA ALA A 21 0.38 -9.31 -5.21
C ALA A 21 -1.07 -9.12 -4.71
N VAL A 22 -1.87 -10.17 -4.82
CA VAL A 22 -3.27 -10.15 -4.35
C VAL A 22 -3.30 -10.19 -2.82
N GLY A 23 -4.20 -9.40 -2.24
CA GLY A 23 -4.50 -9.43 -0.82
C GLY A 23 -4.07 -8.15 -0.11
N SER A 24 -3.65 -8.31 1.15
CA SER A 24 -3.30 -7.19 2.01
C SER A 24 -1.90 -7.36 2.57
N VAL A 25 -1.12 -6.29 2.51
CA VAL A 25 0.22 -6.26 3.10
C VAL A 25 0.09 -6.40 4.62
N PRO A 26 0.80 -7.33 5.27
CA PRO A 26 0.82 -7.42 6.72
C PRO A 26 1.37 -6.13 7.35
N VAL A 27 0.78 -5.70 8.47
CA VAL A 27 1.25 -4.52 9.23
C VAL A 27 2.74 -4.63 9.59
N ALA A 28 3.22 -5.84 9.90
CA ALA A 28 4.63 -6.07 10.21
C ALA A 28 5.57 -5.79 9.02
N VAL A 29 5.12 -6.12 7.80
CA VAL A 29 5.89 -5.82 6.58
C VAL A 29 5.93 -4.32 6.34
N ALA A 30 4.78 -3.63 6.43
CA ALA A 30 4.75 -2.18 6.31
C ALA A 30 5.63 -1.50 7.37
N ALA A 31 5.59 -1.95 8.63
CA ALA A 31 6.43 -1.43 9.70
C ALA A 31 7.94 -1.55 9.39
N ARG A 32 8.36 -2.71 8.84
CA ARG A 32 9.73 -2.92 8.36
C ARG A 32 10.10 -1.95 7.24
N VAL A 33 9.21 -1.75 6.26
CA VAL A 33 9.43 -0.82 5.14
C VAL A 33 9.64 0.61 5.64
N TYR A 34 8.85 1.06 6.61
CA TYR A 34 8.99 2.41 7.19
C TYR A 34 10.12 2.55 8.22
N GLY A 35 10.75 1.44 8.66
CA GLY A 35 11.68 1.47 9.79
C GLY A 35 11.01 1.91 11.10
N LYS A 36 9.74 1.54 11.30
CA LYS A 36 8.91 1.90 12.47
C LYS A 36 8.33 0.65 13.11
N ASP A 37 7.59 0.83 14.20
CA ASP A 37 6.84 -0.25 14.85
C ASP A 37 5.42 -0.38 14.26
N ALA A 38 4.78 -1.52 14.54
CA ALA A 38 3.43 -1.84 14.05
C ALA A 38 2.34 -0.91 14.61
N SER A 39 2.54 -0.31 15.79
CA SER A 39 1.58 0.64 16.37
C SER A 39 1.63 1.97 15.65
N TRP A 40 2.83 2.44 15.24
CA TRP A 40 2.98 3.63 14.39
C TRP A 40 2.19 3.49 13.08
N VAL A 41 2.32 2.36 12.37
CA VAL A 41 1.57 2.10 11.13
C VAL A 41 0.06 2.07 11.38
N ARG A 42 -0.39 1.37 12.44
CA ARG A 42 -1.81 1.29 12.78
C ARG A 42 -2.41 2.65 13.13
N ALA A 43 -1.70 3.44 13.93
CA ALA A 43 -2.10 4.79 14.30
C ALA A 43 -2.17 5.70 13.06
N GLY A 44 -1.20 5.59 12.14
CA GLY A 44 -1.22 6.37 10.90
C GLY A 44 -2.37 6.05 9.97
N ILE A 45 -2.73 4.77 9.84
CA ILE A 45 -3.89 4.36 9.06
C ILE A 45 -5.19 4.88 9.69
N VAL A 46 -5.32 4.78 11.02
CA VAL A 46 -6.52 5.23 11.74
C VAL A 46 -6.65 6.76 11.70
N CYS A 47 -5.57 7.49 11.98
CA CYS A 47 -5.58 8.95 12.03
C CYS A 47 -5.53 9.61 10.64
N GLY A 48 -5.33 8.82 9.58
CA GLY A 48 -5.39 9.27 8.19
C GLY A 48 -4.13 9.96 7.64
N TRP A 49 -3.07 10.12 8.44
CA TRP A 49 -1.80 10.68 7.95
C TRP A 49 -0.92 9.66 7.23
N LEU A 50 -1.23 8.36 7.34
CA LEU A 50 -0.58 7.29 6.56
C LEU A 50 -1.61 6.64 5.61
N PRO A 51 -1.87 7.22 4.43
CA PRO A 51 -2.98 6.86 3.55
C PRO A 51 -2.72 5.59 2.72
N ILE A 52 -2.10 4.56 3.31
CA ILE A 52 -1.76 3.29 2.63
C ILE A 52 -2.84 2.21 2.76
N GLY A 53 -3.89 2.47 3.54
CA GLY A 53 -4.82 1.45 3.97
C GLY A 53 -6.01 1.98 4.74
N LYS A 54 -6.79 1.07 5.32
CA LYS A 54 -7.94 1.37 6.16
C LYS A 54 -8.03 0.43 7.36
N ALA A 55 -8.60 0.93 8.45
CA ALA A 55 -8.92 0.17 9.64
C ALA A 55 -10.44 -0.04 9.73
N THR A 56 -10.87 -1.26 10.04
CA THR A 56 -12.28 -1.58 10.26
C THR A 56 -12.51 -2.40 11.51
N ARG A 57 -13.68 -2.22 12.13
CA ARG A 57 -14.23 -3.09 13.17
C ARG A 57 -15.68 -3.38 12.84
N ASP A 58 -16.04 -4.66 12.84
CA ASP A 58 -17.39 -5.12 12.48
C ASP A 58 -17.89 -4.52 11.15
N GLY A 59 -16.98 -4.42 10.17
CA GLY A 59 -17.25 -3.85 8.84
C GLY A 59 -17.30 -2.32 8.78
N LYS A 60 -17.25 -1.62 9.92
CA LYS A 60 -17.27 -0.14 9.98
C LYS A 60 -15.86 0.43 9.99
N LEU A 61 -15.66 1.54 9.29
CA LEU A 61 -14.40 2.27 9.32
C LEU A 61 -14.15 2.85 10.71
N ILE A 62 -12.90 2.77 11.16
CA ILE A 62 -12.41 3.45 12.34
C ILE A 62 -11.46 4.54 11.89
N THR A 63 -11.68 5.77 12.36
CA THR A 63 -10.88 6.95 11.99
C THR A 63 -10.39 7.75 13.19
N LYS A 64 -10.73 7.33 14.40
CA LYS A 64 -10.38 8.05 15.63
C LYS A 64 -9.50 7.19 16.54
N LEU A 65 -8.53 7.84 17.20
CA LEU A 65 -7.56 7.14 18.06
C LEU A 65 -8.24 6.52 19.28
N GLU A 66 -9.31 7.14 19.78
CA GLU A 66 -10.09 6.64 20.92
C GLU A 66 -10.71 5.27 20.63
N GLU A 67 -10.95 4.97 19.36
CA GLU A 67 -11.50 3.68 18.91
C GLU A 67 -10.42 2.58 18.82
N MET A 68 -9.13 2.90 18.95
CA MET A 68 -8.03 1.90 18.92
C MET A 68 -7.91 1.05 20.19
N THR A 69 -8.76 1.27 21.19
CA THR A 69 -8.76 0.50 22.43
C THR A 69 -9.12 -0.98 22.20
N SER A 70 -8.40 -1.87 22.90
CA SER A 70 -8.64 -3.33 22.86
C SER A 70 -9.98 -3.73 23.49
N LYS A 71 -10.57 -2.87 24.33
CA LYS A 71 -11.85 -3.11 25.00
C LYS A 71 -13.03 -3.23 24.03
N LEU A 72 -12.91 -2.64 22.85
CA LEU A 72 -13.95 -2.62 21.81
C LEU A 72 -13.80 -3.79 20.83
N GLY A 73 -12.87 -4.73 21.06
CA GLY A 73 -12.65 -5.88 20.19
C GLY A 73 -11.65 -5.64 19.07
N ARG A 74 -11.49 -6.65 18.20
CA ARG A 74 -10.43 -6.72 17.18
C ARG A 74 -10.65 -5.69 16.07
N ILE A 75 -9.56 -5.02 15.70
CA ILE A 75 -9.49 -4.15 14.53
C ILE A 75 -8.83 -4.93 13.39
N ASN A 76 -9.44 -4.87 12.22
CA ASN A 76 -8.88 -5.39 10.98
C ASN A 76 -8.21 -4.25 10.23
N PHE A 77 -7.00 -4.52 9.73
CA PHE A 77 -6.25 -3.57 8.92
C PHE A 77 -6.14 -4.13 7.52
N TYR A 78 -6.48 -3.31 6.55
CA TYR A 78 -6.20 -3.56 5.14
C TYR A 78 -5.17 -2.55 4.68
N ILE A 79 -3.98 -3.01 4.29
CA ILE A 79 -2.96 -2.22 3.61
C ILE A 79 -2.96 -2.62 2.13
N SER A 80 -3.06 -1.63 1.25
CA SER A 80 -3.01 -1.82 -0.20
C SER A 80 -1.57 -1.98 -0.66
N PRO A 81 -1.21 -3.07 -1.37
CA PRO A 81 0.12 -3.24 -1.96
C PRO A 81 0.49 -2.08 -2.90
N LYS A 82 -0.51 -1.57 -3.63
CA LYS A 82 -0.34 -0.44 -4.55
C LYS A 82 -0.03 0.86 -3.81
N LEU A 83 -0.82 1.20 -2.79
CA LEU A 83 -0.62 2.46 -2.06
C LEU A 83 0.71 2.43 -1.27
N LEU A 84 1.09 1.28 -0.71
CA LEU A 84 2.40 1.15 -0.07
C LEU A 84 3.54 1.38 -1.06
N TYR A 85 3.44 0.84 -2.27
CA TYR A 85 4.42 1.06 -3.33
C TYR A 85 4.47 2.52 -3.77
N GLU A 86 3.32 3.18 -3.96
CA GLU A 86 3.27 4.59 -4.34
C GLU A 86 3.94 5.50 -3.29
N GLU A 87 3.77 5.19 -2.01
CA GLU A 87 4.34 5.98 -0.91
C GLU A 87 5.84 5.70 -0.67
N THR A 88 6.30 4.47 -0.90
CA THR A 88 7.64 4.01 -0.44
C THR A 88 8.55 3.46 -1.53
N GLY A 89 8.02 3.16 -2.71
CA GLY A 89 8.69 2.39 -3.77
C GLY A 89 8.83 0.89 -3.48
N PHE A 90 8.33 0.40 -2.34
CA PHE A 90 8.44 -1.02 -1.96
C PHE A 90 7.38 -1.88 -2.65
N LEU A 91 7.80 -2.81 -3.51
CA LEU A 91 6.93 -3.77 -4.16
C LEU A 91 6.75 -5.03 -3.30
N TRP A 92 5.61 -5.15 -2.63
CA TRP A 92 5.24 -6.35 -1.87
C TRP A 92 4.83 -7.50 -2.80
N LYS A 93 5.40 -8.69 -2.59
CA LYS A 93 5.21 -9.86 -3.47
C LYS A 93 4.37 -10.97 -2.82
N GLY A 94 3.68 -10.68 -1.73
CA GLY A 94 2.82 -11.64 -1.04
C GLY A 94 3.44 -12.26 0.21
N GLU A 95 4.61 -11.81 0.64
CA GLU A 95 5.25 -12.32 1.86
C GLU A 95 4.42 -12.02 3.12
N ARG A 96 4.40 -12.97 4.06
CA ARG A 96 3.56 -12.91 5.26
C ARG A 96 4.29 -12.46 6.53
N ARG A 97 5.62 -12.28 6.49
CA ARG A 97 6.43 -11.93 7.67
C ARG A 97 7.67 -11.11 7.34
#